data_AF-A0A9D7X6U9-F1
#
_entry.id   AF-A0A9D7X6U9-F1
#
_cell.length_a   1.000
_cell.length_b   1.000
_cell.length_c   1.000
_cell.angle_alpha   90.00
_cell.angle_beta   90.00
_cell.angle_gamma   90.00
#
_symmetry.space_group_name_H-M   'P 1'
#
loop_
_entity.id
_entity.type
_entity.pdbx_description
1 polymer ?
#
loop_
_entity_poly.entity_id
_entity_poly.type
_entity_poly.pdbx_seq_one_letter_code
_entity_poly.pdbx_strand_id
1 'polypeptide(L)'
;MKKVLILGSGLVAQPIIRYLLDRNYHLTVASNTPDRAQEMINRHPNGESIDWDASDEKMLAEMIAGHDITVSLLPFGFHIGVATLCLKYRKSMVTTSYVKPEMNALDEAAREAGVILLNELGLDPGIDHMSAMRIIDYIHEKEGAVLEFYSFCGALPAPEASDNPFGYKFTWSPKGVLMAGNSDGVYLRHGKAVNVPTIDLFKNPFIVECPRAGILEVYPNRDSLVYIDLYG
;
A
#
# COMPACT_ATOMS: atom_id res chain seq x y z
N MET A 1 18.76 0.78 20.95
CA MET A 1 18.60 0.83 19.49
C MET A 1 17.20 0.35 19.14
N LYS A 2 16.46 1.05 18.27
CA LYS A 2 15.11 0.65 17.88
C LYS A 2 15.18 -0.52 16.89
N LYS A 3 14.32 -1.51 17.08
CA LYS A 3 14.25 -2.76 16.30
C LYS A 3 13.00 -2.77 15.43
N VAL A 4 13.17 -2.98 14.13
CA VAL A 4 12.08 -3.03 13.14
C VAL A 4 12.03 -4.42 12.53
N LEU A 5 10.85 -5.03 12.58
CA LEU A 5 10.56 -6.27 11.88
C LEU A 5 9.96 -5.96 10.51
N ILE A 6 10.53 -6.48 9.43
CA ILE A 6 9.98 -6.36 8.08
C ILE A 6 9.53 -7.76 7.63
N LEU A 7 8.23 -7.90 7.36
CA LEU A 7 7.64 -9.14 6.88
C LEU A 7 7.53 -9.10 5.35
N GLY A 8 8.31 -9.94 4.68
CA GLY A 8 8.36 -10.07 3.22
C GLY A 8 9.55 -9.36 2.57
N SER A 9 10.17 -10.04 1.60
CA SER A 9 11.31 -9.56 0.80
C SER A 9 10.93 -9.34 -0.66
N GLY A 10 9.69 -8.91 -0.92
CA GLY A 10 9.16 -8.67 -2.27
C GLY A 10 9.80 -7.46 -2.97
N LEU A 11 9.28 -7.12 -4.16
CA LEU A 11 9.81 -6.03 -5.01
C LEU A 11 9.86 -4.66 -4.31
N VAL A 12 8.98 -4.43 -3.34
CA VAL A 12 8.85 -3.15 -2.62
C VAL A 12 9.69 -3.07 -1.33
N ALA A 13 10.35 -4.16 -0.90
CA ALA A 13 11.03 -4.21 0.39
C ALA A 13 12.39 -3.51 0.40
N GLN A 14 13.13 -3.56 -0.72
CA GLN A 14 14.51 -3.06 -0.77
C GLN A 14 14.66 -1.56 -0.42
N PRO A 15 13.79 -0.63 -0.89
CA PRO A 15 13.91 0.78 -0.55
C PRO A 15 13.80 1.06 0.95
N ILE A 16 12.82 0.44 1.64
CA ILE A 16 12.64 0.66 3.09
C ILE A 16 13.76 0.01 3.91
N ILE A 17 14.24 -1.17 3.49
CA ILE A 17 15.40 -1.84 4.12
C ILE A 17 16.62 -0.91 4.09
N ARG A 18 16.98 -0.41 2.91
CA ARG A 18 18.13 0.52 2.76
C ARG A 18 17.93 1.80 3.57
N TYR A 19 16.76 2.43 3.43
CA TYR A 19 16.44 3.69 4.12
C TYR A 19 16.59 3.62 5.65
N LEU A 20 16.18 2.50 6.25
CA LEU A 20 16.26 2.29 7.70
C LEU A 20 17.66 1.87 8.15
N LEU A 21 18.37 1.04 7.37
CA LEU A 21 19.77 0.68 7.67
C LEU A 21 20.68 1.93 7.64
N ASP A 22 20.49 2.80 6.65
CA ASP A 22 21.22 4.09 6.53
C ASP A 22 20.96 5.03 7.73
N ARG A 23 19.86 4.81 8.47
CA ARG A 23 19.50 5.53 9.69
C ARG A 23 19.85 4.79 10.97
N ASN A 24 20.65 3.73 10.86
CA ASN A 24 21.19 2.98 11.98
C ASN A 24 20.11 2.27 12.83
N TYR A 25 18.97 1.90 12.21
CA TYR A 25 17.98 1.00 12.83
C TYR A 25 18.44 -0.45 12.76
N HIS A 26 18.04 -1.25 13.74
CA HIS A 26 18.20 -2.70 13.69
C HIS A 26 17.03 -3.32 12.94
N LEU A 27 17.31 -4.06 11.88
CA LEU A 27 16.30 -4.68 11.03
C LEU A 27 16.39 -6.20 11.10
N THR A 28 15.23 -6.81 11.25
CA THR A 28 15.04 -8.24 10.96
C THR A 28 14.09 -8.33 9.79
N VAL A 29 14.53 -8.96 8.69
CA VAL A 29 13.73 -9.18 7.48
C VAL A 29 13.34 -10.66 7.45
N ALA A 30 12.06 -10.95 7.70
CA ALA A 30 11.53 -12.31 7.76
C ALA A 30 10.80 -12.65 6.45
N SER A 31 11.19 -13.72 5.77
CA SER A 31 10.60 -14.16 4.51
C SER A 31 10.93 -15.62 4.19
N ASN A 32 10.04 -16.29 3.46
CA ASN A 32 10.28 -17.60 2.85
C ASN A 32 11.32 -17.60 1.70
N THR A 33 11.98 -16.46 1.45
CA THR A 33 13.12 -16.32 0.52
C THR A 33 14.26 -15.57 1.23
N PRO A 34 14.90 -16.19 2.24
CA PRO A 34 15.89 -15.52 3.09
C PRO A 34 17.12 -15.02 2.30
N ASP A 35 17.49 -15.71 1.22
CA ASP A 35 18.61 -15.28 0.36
C ASP A 35 18.34 -13.91 -0.28
N ARG A 36 17.11 -13.69 -0.76
CA ARG A 36 16.68 -12.41 -1.34
C ARG A 36 16.69 -11.30 -0.29
N ALA A 37 16.24 -11.59 0.93
CA ALA A 37 16.33 -10.66 2.05
C ALA A 37 17.80 -10.33 2.38
N GLN A 38 18.69 -11.33 2.37
CA GLN A 38 20.11 -11.15 2.63
C GLN A 38 20.81 -10.28 1.56
N GLU A 39 20.45 -10.44 0.29
CA GLU A 39 20.90 -9.58 -0.80
C GLU A 39 20.47 -8.12 -0.59
N MET A 40 19.22 -7.90 -0.14
CA MET A 40 18.72 -6.55 0.15
C MET A 40 19.43 -5.88 1.34
N ILE A 41 19.76 -6.67 2.38
CA ILE A 41 20.52 -6.23 3.56
C ILE A 41 21.97 -5.89 3.20
N ASN A 42 22.55 -6.55 2.19
CA ASN A 42 23.89 -6.30 1.68
C ASN A 42 24.99 -6.27 2.76
N ARG A 43 24.96 -7.27 3.66
CA ARG A 43 25.92 -7.44 4.77
C ARG A 43 25.99 -6.26 5.75
N HIS A 44 24.96 -5.42 5.80
CA HIS A 44 24.91 -4.33 6.78
C HIS A 44 24.88 -4.90 8.22
N PRO A 45 25.69 -4.39 9.16
CA PRO A 45 25.83 -4.97 10.51
C PRO A 45 24.55 -4.93 11.34
N ASN A 46 23.61 -4.06 10.99
CA ASN A 46 22.33 -3.93 11.68
C ASN A 46 21.19 -4.70 11.01
N GLY A 47 21.44 -5.47 9.94
CA GLY A 47 20.41 -6.22 9.24
C GLY A 47 20.58 -7.73 9.41
N GLU A 48 19.50 -8.41 9.73
CA GLU A 48 19.42 -9.86 9.83
C GLU A 48 18.30 -10.39 8.92
N SER A 49 18.57 -11.50 8.22
CA SER A 49 17.59 -12.22 7.42
C SER A 49 17.13 -13.47 8.20
N ILE A 50 15.82 -13.71 8.24
CA ILE A 50 15.22 -14.88 8.88
C ILE A 50 14.38 -15.63 7.85
N ASP A 51 14.60 -16.94 7.77
CA ASP A 51 13.71 -17.85 7.04
C ASP A 51 12.42 -18.03 7.83
N TRP A 52 11.31 -17.60 7.25
CA TRP A 52 10.01 -17.63 7.91
C TRP A 52 8.87 -17.71 6.90
N ASP A 53 7.94 -18.62 7.15
CA ASP A 53 6.69 -18.74 6.41
C ASP A 53 5.52 -18.14 7.21
N ALA A 54 4.59 -17.48 6.51
CA ALA A 54 3.45 -16.82 7.14
C ALA A 54 2.50 -17.76 7.90
N SER A 55 2.60 -19.08 7.69
CA SER A 55 1.88 -20.09 8.47
C SER A 55 2.47 -20.35 9.87
N ASP A 56 3.70 -19.94 10.14
CA ASP A 56 4.30 -20.06 11.47
C ASP A 56 3.92 -18.88 12.36
N GLU A 57 2.71 -18.97 12.92
CA GLU A 57 2.16 -17.97 13.84
C GLU A 57 2.95 -17.85 15.15
N LYS A 58 3.58 -18.94 15.60
CA LYS A 58 4.35 -18.95 16.84
C LYS A 58 5.60 -18.10 16.68
N MET A 59 6.36 -18.34 15.61
CA MET A 59 7.55 -17.56 15.29
C MET A 59 7.18 -16.09 15.01
N LEU A 60 6.06 -15.83 14.33
CA LEU A 60 5.56 -14.47 14.12
C LEU A 60 5.31 -13.74 15.46
N ALA A 61 4.66 -14.41 16.42
CA ALA A 61 4.41 -13.83 17.74
C ALA A 61 5.70 -13.52 18.50
N GLU A 62 6.69 -14.43 18.47
CA GLU A 62 8.01 -14.24 19.08
C GLU A 62 8.75 -13.06 18.44
N MET A 63 8.76 -12.98 17.11
CA MET A 63 9.36 -11.86 16.38
C MET A 63 8.68 -10.55 16.74
N ILE A 64 7.35 -10.45 16.66
CA ILE A 64 6.62 -9.21 17.00
C ILE A 64 6.93 -8.76 18.43
N ALA A 65 6.90 -9.68 19.41
CA ALA A 65 7.20 -9.34 20.80
C ALA A 65 8.63 -8.77 20.97
N GLY A 66 9.60 -9.29 20.20
CA GLY A 66 11.00 -8.89 20.22
C GLY A 66 11.34 -7.58 19.50
N HIS A 67 10.40 -6.98 18.76
CA HIS A 67 10.62 -5.76 17.96
C HIS A 67 9.79 -4.58 18.49
N ASP A 68 10.13 -3.35 18.08
CA ASP A 68 9.39 -2.14 18.45
C ASP A 68 8.22 -1.86 17.50
N ILE A 69 8.40 -2.17 16.22
CA ILE A 69 7.44 -1.92 15.15
C ILE A 69 7.56 -2.96 14.04
N THR A 70 6.42 -3.33 13.47
CA THR A 70 6.32 -4.31 12.37
C THR A 70 5.89 -3.63 11.08
N VAL A 71 6.64 -3.84 10.00
CA VAL A 71 6.28 -3.46 8.62
C VAL A 71 5.74 -4.70 7.92
N SER A 72 4.45 -4.72 7.58
CA SER A 72 3.86 -5.83 6.81
C SER A 72 3.87 -5.51 5.31
N LEU A 73 4.75 -6.16 4.56
CA LEU A 73 4.79 -6.13 3.09
C LEU A 73 4.28 -7.44 2.49
N LEU A 74 3.47 -8.17 3.26
CA LEU A 74 2.82 -9.43 2.87
C LEU A 74 1.60 -9.17 1.98
N PRO A 75 1.06 -10.20 1.29
CA PRO A 75 -0.28 -10.14 0.72
C PRO A 75 -1.32 -9.70 1.76
N PHE A 76 -2.29 -8.87 1.36
CA PHE A 76 -3.21 -8.20 2.28
C PHE A 76 -4.01 -9.13 3.20
N GLY A 77 -4.23 -10.39 2.79
CA GLY A 77 -4.92 -11.39 3.59
C GLY A 77 -4.24 -11.74 4.92
N PHE A 78 -2.95 -11.45 5.07
CA PHE A 78 -2.20 -11.72 6.30
C PHE A 78 -2.23 -10.55 7.31
N HIS A 79 -2.66 -9.36 6.89
CA HIS A 79 -2.50 -8.14 7.69
C HIS A 79 -3.28 -8.19 9.01
N ILE A 80 -4.47 -8.80 9.03
CA ILE A 80 -5.28 -8.91 10.25
C ILE A 80 -4.61 -9.77 11.32
N GLY A 81 -4.00 -10.90 10.92
CA GLY A 81 -3.25 -11.75 11.85
C GLY A 81 -2.06 -11.01 12.45
N VAL A 82 -1.29 -10.31 11.61
CA VAL A 82 -0.15 -9.49 12.05
C VAL A 82 -0.60 -8.37 12.99
N ALA A 83 -1.66 -7.63 12.64
CA ALA A 83 -2.19 -6.53 13.43
C ALA A 83 -2.71 -6.99 14.80
N THR A 84 -3.41 -8.13 14.84
CA THR A 84 -3.91 -8.74 16.07
C THR A 84 -2.78 -9.11 17.02
N LEU A 85 -1.69 -9.70 16.49
CA LEU A 85 -0.50 -9.99 17.29
C LEU A 85 0.23 -8.73 17.73
N CYS A 86 0.36 -7.72 16.85
CA CYS A 86 0.93 -6.43 17.21
C CYS A 86 0.15 -5.80 18.37
N LEU A 87 -1.18 -5.78 18.29
CA LEU A 87 -2.06 -5.30 19.36
C LEU A 87 -1.87 -6.08 20.67
N LYS A 88 -1.87 -7.42 20.60
CA LYS A 88 -1.64 -8.32 21.76
C LYS A 88 -0.33 -8.00 22.49
N TYR A 89 0.75 -7.74 21.75
CA TYR A 89 2.07 -7.43 22.30
C TYR A 89 2.34 -5.93 22.46
N ARG A 90 1.32 -5.08 22.25
CA ARG A 90 1.41 -3.61 22.30
C ARG A 90 2.54 -3.05 21.43
N LYS A 91 2.64 -3.54 20.19
CA LYS A 91 3.58 -3.10 19.16
C LYS A 91 2.84 -2.37 18.06
N SER A 92 3.49 -1.37 17.47
CA SER A 92 2.92 -0.67 16.32
C SER A 92 3.15 -1.46 15.03
N MET A 93 2.29 -1.24 14.06
CA MET A 93 2.35 -1.84 12.73
C MET A 93 2.19 -0.78 11.65
N VAL A 94 2.90 -0.97 10.53
CA VAL A 94 2.66 -0.22 9.30
C VAL A 94 2.45 -1.16 8.12
N THR A 95 1.62 -0.75 7.16
CA THR A 95 1.39 -1.47 5.89
C THR A 95 1.06 -0.50 4.76
N THR A 96 1.27 -0.94 3.52
CA THR A 96 1.00 -0.19 2.29
C THR A 96 -0.34 -0.56 1.64
N SER A 97 -1.20 -1.28 2.37
CA SER A 97 -2.49 -1.77 1.87
C SER A 97 -3.67 -0.99 2.46
N TYR A 98 -4.78 -0.97 1.72
CA TYR A 98 -6.07 -0.39 2.15
C TYR A 98 -6.53 -0.88 3.53
N VAL A 99 -7.26 -0.02 4.25
CA VAL A 99 -7.99 -0.40 5.46
C VAL A 99 -9.22 -1.22 5.07
N LYS A 100 -9.27 -2.47 5.56
CA LYS A 100 -10.44 -3.35 5.43
C LYS A 100 -11.34 -3.26 6.68
N PRO A 101 -12.63 -3.61 6.61
CA PRO A 101 -13.53 -3.54 7.76
C PRO A 101 -12.99 -4.23 9.02
N GLU A 102 -12.32 -5.37 8.85
CA GLU A 102 -11.70 -6.13 9.94
C GLU A 102 -10.50 -5.40 10.55
N MET A 103 -9.75 -4.61 9.76
CA MET A 103 -8.67 -3.77 10.27
C MET A 103 -9.24 -2.55 11.02
N ASN A 104 -10.27 -1.93 10.46
CA ASN A 104 -10.96 -0.79 11.08
C ASN A 104 -11.59 -1.16 12.43
N ALA A 105 -12.08 -2.39 12.57
CA ALA A 105 -12.61 -2.93 13.82
C ALA A 105 -11.57 -2.98 14.96
N LEU A 106 -10.28 -2.83 14.68
CA LEU A 106 -9.21 -2.79 15.68
C LEU A 106 -8.89 -1.37 16.19
N ASP A 107 -9.50 -0.30 15.65
CA ASP A 107 -9.14 1.10 15.96
C ASP A 107 -9.27 1.42 17.46
N GLU A 108 -10.42 1.12 18.08
CA GLU A 108 -10.66 1.40 19.50
C GLU A 108 -9.63 0.68 20.39
N ALA A 109 -9.44 -0.62 20.16
CA ALA A 109 -8.47 -1.40 20.93
C ALA A 109 -7.02 -0.91 20.71
N ALA A 110 -6.66 -0.48 19.49
CA ALA A 110 -5.34 0.09 19.21
C ALA A 110 -5.11 1.41 19.97
N ARG A 111 -6.13 2.29 20.01
CA ARG A 111 -6.10 3.53 20.80
C ARG A 111 -5.95 3.25 22.29
N GLU A 112 -6.73 2.33 22.84
CA GLU A 112 -6.64 1.92 24.26
C GLU A 112 -5.28 1.30 24.60
N ALA A 113 -4.72 0.51 23.69
CA ALA A 113 -3.40 -0.09 23.86
C ALA A 113 -2.24 0.92 23.69
N GLY A 114 -2.51 2.10 23.12
CA GLY A 114 -1.53 3.14 22.84
C GLY A 114 -0.59 2.77 21.68
N VAL A 115 -1.08 2.00 20.71
CA VAL A 115 -0.30 1.57 19.53
C VAL A 115 -0.86 2.16 18.25
N ILE A 116 -0.01 2.26 17.24
CA ILE A 116 -0.38 2.73 15.92
C ILE A 116 -0.49 1.52 14.98
N LEU A 117 -1.63 1.38 14.32
CA LEU A 117 -1.82 0.49 13.16
C LEU A 117 -2.04 1.41 11.95
N LEU A 118 -0.96 1.70 11.21
CA LEU A 118 -0.99 2.68 10.14
C LEU A 118 -0.92 2.00 8.76
N ASN A 119 -2.03 2.09 8.05
CA ASN A 119 -2.22 1.53 6.73
C ASN A 119 -1.95 2.58 5.63
N GLU A 120 -2.15 2.20 4.37
CA GLU A 120 -2.21 3.16 3.26
C GLU A 120 -0.96 4.06 3.17
N LEU A 121 0.24 3.50 3.44
CA LEU A 121 1.52 4.20 3.35
C LEU A 121 2.33 3.82 2.09
N GLY A 122 1.65 3.64 0.97
CA GLY A 122 2.25 3.29 -0.31
C GLY A 122 2.33 4.47 -1.28
N LEU A 123 2.23 4.13 -2.57
CA LEU A 123 2.04 5.09 -3.65
C LEU A 123 0.54 5.43 -3.79
N ASP A 124 -0.26 4.38 -4.00
CA ASP A 124 -1.71 4.39 -4.14
C ASP A 124 -2.20 3.04 -3.60
N PRO A 125 -2.72 2.98 -2.36
CA PRO A 125 -2.99 4.12 -1.47
C PRO A 125 -1.75 4.61 -0.68
N GLY A 126 -1.60 5.94 -0.56
CA GLY A 126 -0.63 6.66 0.28
C GLY A 126 -0.26 8.05 -0.22
N ILE A 127 0.70 8.15 -1.15
CA ILE A 127 1.13 9.46 -1.69
C ILE A 127 -0.04 10.19 -2.36
N ASP A 128 -0.96 9.45 -2.99
CA ASP A 128 -2.20 10.00 -3.52
C ASP A 128 -3.02 10.71 -2.43
N HIS A 129 -3.25 10.09 -1.26
CA HIS A 129 -3.93 10.73 -0.12
C HIS A 129 -3.20 11.99 0.36
N MET A 130 -1.89 11.89 0.57
CA MET A 130 -1.07 13.01 1.06
C MET A 130 -1.10 14.19 0.09
N SER A 131 -1.05 13.91 -1.22
CA SER A 131 -1.08 14.94 -2.25
C SER A 131 -2.46 15.55 -2.45
N ALA A 132 -3.51 14.73 -2.40
CA ALA A 132 -4.91 15.15 -2.47
C ALA A 132 -5.25 16.08 -1.31
N MET A 133 -5.06 15.63 -0.06
CA MET A 133 -5.40 16.41 1.13
C MET A 133 -4.64 17.72 1.19
N ARG A 134 -3.35 17.76 0.82
CA ARG A 134 -2.60 19.03 0.76
C ARG A 134 -3.24 20.06 -0.18
N ILE A 135 -3.82 19.63 -1.31
CA ILE A 135 -4.48 20.52 -2.27
C ILE A 135 -5.87 20.92 -1.74
N ILE A 136 -6.62 19.96 -1.20
CA ILE A 136 -7.97 20.17 -0.66
C ILE A 136 -7.93 21.13 0.53
N ASP A 137 -7.05 20.87 1.51
CA ASP A 137 -6.83 21.73 2.67
C ASP A 137 -6.48 23.16 2.24
N TYR A 138 -5.58 23.31 1.26
CA TYR A 138 -5.22 24.63 0.73
C TYR A 138 -6.41 25.36 0.11
N ILE A 139 -7.29 24.66 -0.62
CA ILE A 139 -8.50 25.26 -1.20
C ILE A 139 -9.45 25.71 -0.09
N HIS A 140 -9.68 24.86 0.91
CA HIS A 140 -10.56 25.16 2.04
C HIS A 140 -10.02 26.30 2.93
N GLU A 141 -8.71 26.36 3.16
CA GLU A 141 -8.03 27.48 3.85
C GLU A 141 -8.24 28.83 3.14
N LYS A 142 -8.54 28.82 1.84
CA LYS A 142 -8.86 30.00 1.03
C LYS A 142 -10.36 30.22 0.87
N GLU A 143 -11.18 29.54 1.66
CA GLU A 143 -12.65 29.57 1.58
C GLU A 143 -13.17 29.14 0.19
N GLY A 144 -12.37 28.38 -0.55
CA GLY A 144 -12.74 27.79 -1.83
C GLY A 144 -13.49 26.48 -1.66
N ALA A 145 -13.96 25.93 -2.79
CA ALA A 145 -14.63 24.64 -2.84
C ALA A 145 -14.06 23.76 -3.95
N VAL A 146 -13.94 22.46 -3.68
CA VAL A 146 -13.58 21.45 -4.68
C VAL A 146 -14.82 21.08 -5.47
N LEU A 147 -14.90 21.51 -6.73
CA LEU A 147 -16.05 21.21 -7.61
C LEU A 147 -15.94 19.83 -8.26
N GLU A 148 -14.73 19.46 -8.65
CA GLU A 148 -14.42 18.17 -9.26
C GLU A 148 -13.04 17.70 -8.78
N PHE A 149 -12.92 16.41 -8.50
CA PHE A 149 -11.67 15.78 -8.08
C PHE A 149 -11.40 14.56 -8.97
N TYR A 150 -10.20 14.52 -9.55
CA TYR A 150 -9.72 13.41 -10.35
C TYR A 150 -8.34 13.01 -9.86
N SER A 151 -8.17 11.74 -9.50
CA SER A 151 -6.88 11.15 -9.16
C SER A 151 -6.63 9.95 -10.06
N PHE A 152 -5.53 9.98 -10.81
CA PHE A 152 -5.13 8.92 -11.73
C PHE A 152 -3.73 8.46 -11.36
N CYS A 153 -3.56 7.16 -11.18
CA CYS A 153 -2.28 6.54 -10.86
C CYS A 153 -2.02 5.35 -11.80
N GLY A 154 -0.77 5.15 -12.18
CA GLY A 154 -0.36 4.05 -13.04
C GLY A 154 1.11 3.72 -12.87
N ALA A 155 1.42 2.45 -12.61
CA ALA A 155 2.78 1.91 -12.63
C ALA A 155 3.02 1.20 -13.96
N LEU A 156 3.38 1.99 -14.98
CA LEU A 156 3.61 1.53 -16.35
C LEU A 156 5.12 1.48 -16.67
N PRO A 157 5.56 0.63 -17.61
CA PRO A 157 6.90 0.75 -18.16
C PRO A 157 7.08 2.11 -18.85
N ALA A 158 8.34 2.58 -18.93
CA ALA A 158 8.66 3.71 -19.78
C ALA A 158 8.26 3.39 -21.25
N PRO A 159 7.90 4.39 -22.07
CA PRO A 159 7.43 4.16 -23.45
C PRO A 159 8.37 3.31 -24.30
N GLU A 160 9.68 3.50 -24.16
CA GLU A 160 10.71 2.72 -24.85
C GLU A 160 10.80 1.25 -24.39
N ALA A 161 10.14 0.91 -23.28
CA ALA A 161 10.14 -0.41 -22.68
C ALA A 161 8.74 -1.06 -22.67
N SER A 162 7.75 -0.50 -23.37
CA SER A 162 6.38 -1.03 -23.47
C SER A 162 6.15 -1.91 -24.70
N ASP A 163 7.20 -2.54 -25.22
CA ASP A 163 7.25 -3.31 -26.48
C ASP A 163 6.63 -4.73 -26.38
N ASN A 164 5.50 -4.86 -25.71
CA ASN A 164 4.79 -6.14 -25.58
C ASN A 164 3.29 -5.96 -25.81
N PRO A 165 2.53 -7.06 -26.06
CA PRO A 165 1.10 -6.98 -26.40
C PRO A 165 0.22 -6.25 -25.38
N PHE A 166 0.65 -6.18 -24.12
CA PHE A 166 -0.09 -5.51 -23.05
C PHE A 166 0.41 -4.08 -22.79
N GLY A 167 1.54 -3.67 -23.36
CA GLY A 167 2.21 -2.41 -22.98
C GLY A 167 2.57 -2.34 -21.49
N TYR A 168 2.65 -3.49 -20.80
CA TYR A 168 2.74 -3.57 -19.34
C TYR A 168 3.89 -4.46 -18.87
N LYS A 169 4.49 -4.16 -17.72
CA LYS A 169 5.52 -4.98 -17.05
C LYS A 169 5.25 -4.99 -15.55
N PHE A 170 5.31 -6.18 -14.93
CA PHE A 170 5.02 -6.32 -13.50
C PHE A 170 6.12 -5.72 -12.63
N THR A 171 5.79 -4.66 -11.88
CA THR A 171 6.67 -4.03 -10.88
C THR A 171 6.21 -4.31 -9.44
N TRP A 172 5.05 -4.95 -9.29
CA TRP A 172 4.45 -5.40 -8.04
C TRP A 172 3.70 -6.72 -8.28
N SER A 173 2.95 -7.22 -7.29
CA SER A 173 2.31 -8.54 -7.32
C SER A 173 1.43 -8.77 -8.56
N PRO A 174 1.76 -9.74 -9.45
CA PRO A 174 0.94 -10.03 -10.64
C PRO A 174 -0.50 -10.44 -10.30
N LYS A 175 -0.68 -11.23 -9.23
CA LYS A 175 -2.00 -11.56 -8.71
C LYS A 175 -2.76 -10.31 -8.28
N GLY A 176 -2.07 -9.35 -7.67
CA GLY A 176 -2.64 -8.06 -7.28
C GLY A 176 -3.14 -7.26 -8.49
N VAL A 177 -2.36 -7.20 -9.58
CA VAL A 177 -2.74 -6.53 -10.83
C VAL A 177 -4.03 -7.12 -11.39
N LEU A 178 -4.11 -8.45 -11.50
CA LEU A 178 -5.30 -9.12 -12.04
C LEU A 178 -6.54 -8.92 -11.16
N MET A 179 -6.36 -8.95 -9.83
CA MET A 179 -7.45 -8.71 -8.88
C MET A 179 -7.92 -7.26 -8.87
N ALA A 180 -7.06 -6.29 -9.19
CA ALA A 180 -7.45 -4.88 -9.32
C ALA A 180 -8.41 -4.66 -10.50
N GLY A 181 -8.23 -5.40 -11.60
CA GLY A 181 -9.14 -5.39 -12.75
C GLY A 181 -10.40 -6.25 -12.57
N ASN A 182 -10.62 -6.86 -11.40
CA ASN A 182 -11.76 -7.73 -11.12
C ASN A 182 -12.64 -7.12 -10.01
N SER A 183 -13.04 -5.86 -10.20
CA SER A 183 -13.91 -5.13 -9.29
C SER A 183 -14.72 -4.10 -10.07
N ASP A 184 -15.96 -3.86 -9.65
CA ASP A 184 -16.79 -2.82 -10.24
C ASP A 184 -16.17 -1.44 -9.96
N GLY A 185 -16.39 -0.51 -10.89
CA GLY A 185 -16.02 0.89 -10.74
C GLY A 185 -17.23 1.75 -10.39
N VAL A 186 -17.12 2.60 -9.37
CA VAL A 186 -18.14 3.57 -8.98
C VAL A 186 -17.50 4.94 -8.81
N TYR A 187 -18.06 5.96 -9.46
CA TYR A 187 -17.56 7.33 -9.35
C TYR A 187 -18.67 8.36 -9.54
N LEU A 188 -18.42 9.61 -9.14
CA LEU A 188 -19.36 10.72 -9.33
C LEU A 188 -19.02 11.49 -10.61
N ARG A 189 -20.03 11.76 -11.44
CA ARG A 189 -19.88 12.63 -12.61
C ARG A 189 -21.08 13.56 -12.73
N HIS A 190 -20.82 14.87 -12.73
CA HIS A 190 -21.85 15.92 -12.78
C HIS A 190 -22.97 15.69 -11.75
N GLY A 191 -22.59 15.36 -10.51
CA GLY A 191 -23.52 15.12 -9.40
C GLY A 191 -24.28 13.79 -9.45
N LYS A 192 -23.96 12.89 -10.39
CA LYS A 192 -24.60 11.56 -10.51
C LYS A 192 -23.60 10.44 -10.32
N ALA A 193 -23.99 9.45 -9.53
CA ALA A 193 -23.21 8.22 -9.40
C ALA A 193 -23.26 7.43 -10.72
N VAL A 194 -22.08 7.05 -11.21
CA VAL A 194 -21.90 6.18 -12.37
C VAL A 194 -21.35 4.86 -11.88
N ASN A 195 -22.07 3.78 -12.17
CA ASN A 195 -21.65 2.42 -11.87
C ASN A 195 -21.17 1.75 -13.15
N VAL A 196 -19.98 1.15 -13.13
CA VAL A 196 -19.36 0.43 -14.23
C VAL A 196 -19.13 -1.00 -13.77
N PRO A 197 -19.97 -1.96 -14.21
CA PRO A 197 -19.76 -3.37 -13.89
C PRO A 197 -18.39 -3.84 -14.37
N THR A 198 -17.80 -4.79 -13.65
CA THR A 198 -16.47 -5.37 -13.95
C THR A 198 -16.37 -5.83 -15.41
N ILE A 199 -17.45 -6.40 -15.98
CA ILE A 199 -17.51 -6.86 -17.38
C ILE A 199 -17.37 -5.73 -18.42
N ASP A 200 -17.62 -4.49 -18.01
CA ASP A 200 -17.57 -3.29 -18.86
C ASP A 200 -16.37 -2.38 -18.51
N LEU A 201 -15.58 -2.72 -17.48
CA LEU A 201 -14.54 -1.87 -16.90
C LEU A 201 -13.53 -1.34 -17.93
N PHE A 202 -13.17 -2.18 -18.91
CA PHE A 202 -12.18 -1.86 -19.94
C PHE A 202 -12.81 -1.52 -21.31
N LYS A 203 -14.16 -1.47 -21.43
CA LYS A 203 -14.82 -1.24 -22.73
C LYS A 203 -14.82 0.21 -23.17
N ASN A 204 -14.86 1.15 -22.23
CA ASN A 204 -14.96 2.58 -22.48
C ASN A 204 -14.01 3.38 -21.57
N PRO A 205 -12.68 3.27 -21.77
CA PRO A 205 -11.73 4.00 -20.95
C PRO A 205 -11.82 5.50 -21.20
N PHE A 206 -11.48 6.29 -20.17
CA PHE A 206 -11.15 7.70 -20.34
C PHE A 206 -9.82 7.82 -21.06
N ILE A 207 -9.73 8.77 -22.00
CA ILE A 207 -8.48 9.09 -22.67
C ILE A 207 -7.91 10.34 -22.03
N VAL A 208 -6.70 10.22 -21.47
CA VAL A 208 -6.02 11.31 -20.76
C VAL A 208 -4.66 11.56 -21.39
N GLU A 209 -4.41 12.81 -21.78
CA GLU A 209 -3.09 13.23 -22.25
C GLU A 209 -2.23 13.65 -21.05
N CYS A 210 -1.13 12.95 -20.83
CA CYS A 210 -0.17 13.24 -19.78
C CYS A 210 1.12 13.82 -20.40
N PRO A 211 1.56 15.03 -20.01
CA PRO A 211 2.69 15.73 -20.63
C PRO A 211 4.01 14.95 -20.76
N ARG A 212 4.21 13.89 -19.95
CA ARG A 212 5.42 13.06 -19.96
C ARG A 212 5.19 11.59 -20.32
N ALA A 213 3.94 11.13 -20.29
CA ALA A 213 3.59 9.73 -20.54
C ALA A 213 2.79 9.53 -21.83
N GLY A 214 2.43 10.61 -22.52
CA GLY A 214 1.63 10.56 -23.74
C GLY A 214 0.16 10.32 -23.43
N ILE A 215 -0.55 9.70 -24.38
CA ILE A 215 -1.97 9.39 -24.26
C ILE A 215 -2.12 8.09 -23.47
N LEU A 216 -2.92 8.13 -22.40
CA LEU A 216 -3.21 7.00 -21.52
C LEU A 216 -4.70 6.66 -21.53
N GLU A 217 -4.99 5.37 -21.42
CA GLU A 217 -6.32 4.84 -21.15
C GLU A 217 -6.49 4.66 -19.63
N VAL A 218 -7.57 5.20 -19.09
CA VAL A 218 -7.88 5.17 -17.66
C VAL A 218 -9.25 4.59 -17.43
N TYR A 219 -9.36 3.70 -16.45
CA TYR A 219 -10.62 3.08 -16.02
C TYR A 219 -10.88 3.41 -14.55
N PRO A 220 -12.15 3.44 -14.10
CA PRO A 220 -12.46 3.72 -12.69
C PRO A 220 -11.93 2.63 -11.77
N ASN A 221 -11.29 3.01 -10.68
CA ASN A 221 -10.74 2.08 -9.69
C ASN A 221 -11.67 1.96 -8.49
N ARG A 222 -12.35 0.81 -8.34
CA ARG A 222 -13.22 0.49 -7.19
C ARG A 222 -14.28 1.59 -6.97
N ASP A 223 -14.64 1.83 -5.71
CA ASP A 223 -15.58 2.87 -5.31
C ASP A 223 -14.83 4.15 -4.94
N SER A 224 -15.03 5.20 -5.73
CA SER A 224 -14.48 6.52 -5.50
C SER A 224 -15.39 7.42 -4.66
N LEU A 225 -16.66 7.04 -4.42
CA LEU A 225 -17.61 7.87 -3.67
C LEU A 225 -17.22 8.00 -2.19
N VAL A 226 -16.56 6.98 -1.64
CA VAL A 226 -16.03 6.99 -0.27
C VAL A 226 -15.10 8.18 0.00
N TYR A 227 -14.43 8.69 -1.03
CA TYR A 227 -13.50 9.82 -0.89
C TYR A 227 -14.19 11.17 -0.68
N ILE A 228 -15.49 11.29 -0.96
CA ILE A 228 -16.26 12.51 -0.64
C ILE A 228 -16.23 12.74 0.88
N ASP A 229 -16.52 11.70 1.66
CA ASP A 229 -16.54 11.81 3.11
C ASP A 229 -15.12 11.75 3.70
N LEU A 230 -14.22 10.96 3.12
CA LEU A 230 -12.84 10.81 3.64
C LEU A 230 -12.01 12.08 3.48
N TYR A 231 -12.22 12.87 2.44
CA TYR A 231 -11.44 14.08 2.17
C TYR A 231 -12.12 15.38 2.60
N GLY A 232 -13.43 15.34 2.88
CA GLY A 232 -14.24 16.50 3.29
C GLY A 232 -14.42 17.54 2.19
#